data_AF-A0A5N6KU93-F1
#
_entry.id   AF-A0A5N6KU93-F1
#
_cell.length_a   1.000
_cell.length_b   1.000
_cell.length_c   1.000
_cell.angle_alpha   90.00
_cell.angle_beta   90.00
_cell.angle_gamma   90.00
#
_symmetry.space_group_name_H-M   'P 1'
#
loop_
_entity.id
_entity.type
_entity.pdbx_description
1 polymer ?
#
loop_
_entity_poly.entity_id
_entity_poly.type
_entity_poly.pdbx_seq_one_letter_code
_entity_poly.pdbx_strand_id
1 'polypeptide(L)'
;MANKAPSDEATVARIISHMNTDHQDSLMRYLEHYCKLSSFSARNARLTNITKTALTITTSKSTSSATEKPGNTYTIPLDPPLASWSKARPRVVSMDITCIASLNRSPITLKHYIRPGPVHATVLVACVFTIFLFHRRSALLPVLPLASTSSSYDALLPWPRLATQNPELFTWFHKIQPWVFYPLLAAHALESTILGGIVLRRHSVAVGSSLWWTWVASCFLEGFGTFARIKHWAEAEKVKREKSSH
;
A
#
# COMPACT_ATOMS: atom_id res chain seq x y z
N MET A 1 51.80 -2.05 -5.23
CA MET A 1 50.87 -1.05 -4.65
C MET A 1 50.06 -1.73 -3.56
N ALA A 2 50.30 -1.39 -2.29
CA ALA A 2 49.61 -2.01 -1.16
C ALA A 2 48.20 -1.41 -1.02
N ASN A 3 47.19 -2.26 -1.15
CA ASN A 3 45.78 -1.89 -1.01
C ASN A 3 45.52 -1.56 0.48
N LYS A 4 45.48 -0.28 0.85
CA LYS A 4 45.21 0.15 2.23
C LYS A 4 43.77 -0.23 2.57
N ALA A 5 43.57 -1.02 3.63
CA ALA A 5 42.24 -1.33 4.11
C ALA A 5 41.45 -0.02 4.34
N PRO A 6 40.15 0.04 3.98
CA PRO A 6 39.35 1.24 4.18
C PRO A 6 39.32 1.59 5.67
N SER A 7 39.40 2.89 5.99
CA SER A 7 39.25 3.35 7.37
C SER A 7 37.86 3.00 7.90
N ASP A 8 37.72 2.93 9.22
CA ASP A 8 36.45 2.64 9.88
C ASP A 8 35.37 3.66 9.47
N GLU A 9 35.73 4.94 9.27
CA GLU A 9 34.80 5.98 8.80
C GLU A 9 34.29 5.70 7.39
N ALA A 10 35.17 5.30 6.46
CA ALA A 10 34.78 4.96 5.09
C ALA A 10 33.86 3.73 5.06
N THR A 11 34.10 2.77 5.95
CA THR A 11 33.26 1.58 6.13
C THR A 11 31.88 1.96 6.66
N VAL A 12 31.83 2.80 7.70
CA VAL A 12 30.58 3.33 8.29
C VAL A 12 29.76 4.09 7.26
N ALA A 13 30.38 5.01 6.51
CA ALA A 13 29.70 5.79 5.48
C ALA A 13 29.07 4.90 4.41
N ARG A 14 29.76 3.83 3.99
CA ARG A 14 29.23 2.85 3.04
C ARG A 14 28.05 2.08 3.60
N ILE A 15 28.12 1.64 4.87
CA ILE A 15 27.01 0.96 5.55
C ILE A 15 25.79 1.89 5.61
N ILE A 16 25.98 3.14 6.02
CA ILE A 16 24.90 4.13 6.12
C ILE A 16 24.25 4.36 4.76
N SER A 17 25.05 4.60 3.72
CA SER A 17 24.54 4.78 2.36
C SER A 17 23.75 3.56 1.88
N HIS A 18 24.30 2.35 2.03
CA HIS A 18 23.62 1.12 1.62
C HIS A 18 22.31 0.89 2.39
N MET A 19 22.30 1.09 3.70
CA MET A 19 21.08 0.95 4.51
C MET A 19 20.00 1.95 4.08
N ASN A 20 20.40 3.20 3.79
CA ASN A 20 19.46 4.22 3.34
C ASN A 20 18.97 4.02 1.90
N THR A 21 19.76 3.40 1.02
CA THR A 21 19.32 3.16 -0.36
C THR A 21 18.47 1.90 -0.47
N ASP A 22 18.90 0.80 0.14
CA ASP A 22 18.35 -0.53 -0.16
C ASP A 22 17.45 -1.08 0.96
N HIS A 23 17.56 -0.56 2.19
CA HIS A 23 16.94 -1.13 3.38
C HIS A 23 16.05 -0.15 4.16
N GLN A 24 15.40 0.78 3.44
CA GLN A 24 14.45 1.74 4.03
C GLN A 24 13.35 1.05 4.85
N ASP A 25 12.78 -0.05 4.34
CA ASP A 25 11.75 -0.81 5.05
C ASP A 25 12.25 -1.32 6.41
N SER A 26 13.50 -1.79 6.48
CA SER A 26 14.11 -2.29 7.72
C SER A 26 14.31 -1.16 8.72
N LEU A 27 14.78 0.02 8.28
CA LEU A 27 14.91 1.20 9.14
C LEU A 27 13.56 1.64 9.74
N MET A 28 12.51 1.63 8.92
CA MET A 28 11.14 1.88 9.41
C MET A 28 10.72 0.85 10.45
N ARG A 29 10.93 -0.45 10.16
CA ARG A 29 10.61 -1.56 11.08
C ARG A 29 11.37 -1.47 12.40
N TYR A 30 12.63 -1.02 12.39
CA TYR A 30 13.40 -0.82 13.62
C TYR A 30 12.76 0.24 14.51
N LEU A 31 12.37 1.39 13.94
CA LEU A 31 11.69 2.44 14.69
C LEU A 31 10.31 1.98 15.22
N GLU A 32 9.55 1.24 14.42
CA GLU A 32 8.25 0.71 14.86
C GLU A 32 8.41 -0.31 16.00
N HIS A 33 9.38 -1.22 15.90
CA HIS A 33 9.56 -2.28 16.88
C HIS A 33 10.28 -1.81 18.16
N TYR A 34 11.45 -1.19 18.02
CA TYR A 34 12.30 -0.82 19.16
C TYR A 34 11.90 0.52 19.78
N CYS A 35 11.43 1.47 18.98
CA CYS A 35 11.03 2.80 19.47
C CYS A 35 9.51 2.98 19.58
N LYS A 36 8.72 1.94 19.27
CA LYS A 36 7.24 1.93 19.34
C LYS A 36 6.57 3.05 18.54
N LEU A 37 7.20 3.49 17.46
CA LEU A 37 6.61 4.50 16.58
C LEU A 37 5.48 3.91 15.72
N SER A 38 4.55 4.77 15.31
CA SER A 38 3.58 4.41 14.28
C SER A 38 4.28 4.27 12.92
N SER A 39 3.73 3.46 12.01
CA SER A 39 4.27 3.32 10.64
C SER A 39 4.29 4.66 9.89
N PHE A 40 3.37 5.57 10.20
CA PHE A 40 3.35 6.91 9.63
C PHE A 40 4.50 7.79 10.16
N SER A 41 4.77 7.75 11.47
CA SER A 41 5.89 8.49 12.08
C SER A 41 7.25 7.95 11.63
N ALA A 42 7.35 6.66 11.33
CA ALA A 42 8.57 6.02 10.89
C ALA A 42 8.87 6.18 9.39
N ARG A 43 7.91 6.62 8.56
CA ARG A 43 7.95 6.54 7.08
C ARG A 43 9.14 7.19 6.38
N ASN A 44 9.80 8.14 7.03
CA ASN A 44 10.96 8.86 6.51
C ASN A 44 12.22 8.55 7.32
N ALA A 45 12.37 7.31 7.79
CA ALA A 45 13.53 6.88 8.56
C ALA A 45 14.82 7.06 7.73
N ARG A 46 15.87 7.59 8.36
CA ARG A 46 17.20 7.68 7.78
C ARG A 46 18.23 7.30 8.83
N LEU A 47 19.10 6.35 8.51
CA LEU A 47 20.25 6.05 9.34
C LEU A 47 21.25 7.20 9.18
N THR A 48 21.63 7.85 10.27
CA THR A 48 22.59 8.98 10.26
C THR A 48 23.92 8.61 10.90
N ASN A 49 23.91 7.68 11.85
CA ASN A 49 25.12 7.17 12.48
C ASN A 49 24.97 5.69 12.83
N ILE A 50 26.08 4.97 12.88
CA ILE A 50 26.18 3.63 13.42
C ILE A 50 27.50 3.53 14.20
N THR A 51 27.41 3.01 15.42
CA THR A 51 28.56 2.63 16.24
C THR A 51 28.56 1.11 16.42
N LYS A 52 29.61 0.58 17.07
CA LYS A 52 29.64 -0.84 17.44
C LYS A 52 28.57 -1.22 18.48
N THR A 53 27.96 -0.25 19.14
CA THR A 53 26.98 -0.47 20.22
C THR A 53 25.57 0.00 19.88
N ALA A 54 25.37 0.82 18.85
CA ALA A 54 24.05 1.39 18.55
C ALA A 54 23.90 1.87 17.09
N LEU A 55 22.65 1.96 16.65
CA LEU A 55 22.21 2.66 15.44
C LEU A 55 21.57 3.99 15.82
N THR A 56 21.85 5.06 15.08
CA THR A 56 21.15 6.34 15.22
C THR A 56 20.34 6.61 13.96
N ILE A 57 19.02 6.65 14.12
CA ILE A 57 18.07 6.84 13.04
C ILE A 57 17.29 8.13 13.28
N THR A 58 17.21 8.99 12.28
CA THR A 58 16.35 10.18 12.29
C THR A 58 15.08 9.94 11.51
N THR A 59 14.05 10.68 11.86
CA THR A 59 12.83 10.82 11.05
C THR A 59 12.81 12.23 10.46
N SER A 60 12.25 12.43 9.28
CA SER A 60 11.92 13.78 8.79
C SER A 60 10.42 14.04 8.90
N LYS A 61 10.04 15.25 9.32
CA LYS A 61 8.65 15.69 9.21
C LYS A 61 8.39 16.01 7.75
N SER A 62 7.58 15.18 7.09
CA SER A 62 7.03 15.50 5.78
C SER A 62 6.03 16.65 5.96
N THR A 63 6.52 17.86 5.84
CA THR A 63 5.71 19.04 5.52
C THR A 63 5.70 19.16 4.00
N SER A 64 4.54 19.41 3.40
CA SER A 64 4.35 19.67 1.96
C SER A 64 5.02 20.96 1.46
N SER A 65 5.92 21.54 2.26
CA SER A 65 6.70 22.73 1.97
C SER A 65 8.16 22.30 1.86
N ALA A 66 8.86 22.83 0.84
CA ALA A 66 10.22 22.49 0.40
C ALA A 66 11.34 22.71 1.44
N THR A 67 11.01 22.75 2.73
CA THR A 67 11.93 22.86 3.86
C THR A 67 11.72 21.64 4.75
N GLU A 68 12.52 20.59 4.55
CA GLU A 68 12.57 19.46 5.47
C GLU A 68 13.01 19.97 6.85
N LYS A 69 12.07 20.04 7.81
CA LYS A 69 12.46 20.24 9.21
C LYS A 69 13.08 18.96 9.74
N PRO A 70 14.20 19.04 10.48
CA PRO A 70 14.77 17.88 11.14
C PRO A 70 13.71 17.31 12.09
N GLY A 71 13.39 16.02 11.94
CA GLY A 71 12.50 15.34 12.86
C GLY A 71 13.29 14.77 14.03
N ASN A 72 12.71 13.76 14.69
CA ASN A 72 13.27 13.22 15.92
C ASN A 72 14.41 12.24 15.63
N THR A 73 15.40 12.22 16.52
CA THR A 73 16.53 11.28 16.51
C THR A 73 16.29 10.16 17.51
N TYR A 74 16.52 8.92 17.08
CA TYR A 74 16.33 7.71 17.85
C TYR A 74 17.61 6.88 17.87
N THR A 75 17.97 6.37 19.05
CA THR A 75 19.14 5.51 19.22
C THR A 75 18.68 4.11 19.60
N ILE A 76 19.07 3.11 18.81
CA ILE A 76 18.69 1.70 19.00
C ILE A 76 19.96 0.92 19.36
N PRO A 77 20.05 0.33 20.57
CA PRO A 77 21.22 -0.44 20.97
C PRO A 77 21.36 -1.73 20.14
N LEU A 78 22.60 -2.09 19.84
CA LEU A 78 22.98 -3.36 19.23
C LEU A 78 23.31 -4.34 20.35
N ASP A 79 22.42 -5.30 20.58
CA ASP A 79 22.62 -6.35 21.58
C ASP A 79 22.80 -7.73 20.91
N PRO A 80 23.96 -8.41 21.06
CA PRO A 80 25.20 -7.95 21.74
C PRO A 80 26.04 -6.94 20.93
N PRO A 81 26.92 -6.11 21.50
CA PRO A 81 27.74 -5.18 20.71
C PRO A 81 28.55 -5.84 19.58
N LEU A 82 28.83 -5.10 18.52
CA LEU A 82 29.64 -5.57 17.38
C LEU A 82 31.12 -5.65 17.79
N ALA A 83 31.71 -6.84 17.68
CA ALA A 83 33.16 -7.01 17.83
C ALA A 83 33.94 -6.33 16.69
N SER A 84 33.39 -6.35 15.46
CA SER A 84 33.99 -5.79 14.26
C SER A 84 32.91 -5.40 13.23
N TRP A 85 33.26 -4.53 12.27
CA TRP A 85 32.36 -4.11 11.20
C TRP A 85 31.91 -5.26 10.29
N SER A 86 32.69 -6.34 10.19
CA SER A 86 32.27 -7.55 9.47
C SER A 86 31.03 -8.23 10.09
N LYS A 87 30.71 -7.96 11.36
CA LYS A 87 29.50 -8.45 12.03
C LYS A 87 28.29 -7.52 11.91
N ALA A 88 28.43 -6.34 11.31
CA ALA A 88 27.33 -5.38 11.17
C ALA A 88 26.18 -5.94 10.33
N ARG A 89 26.47 -6.51 9.15
CA ARG A 89 25.47 -7.11 8.26
C ARG A 89 24.65 -8.22 8.93
N PRO A 90 25.24 -9.30 9.48
CA PRO A 90 24.45 -10.35 10.10
C PRO A 90 23.64 -9.81 11.28
N ARG A 91 24.13 -8.78 11.99
CA ARG A 91 23.37 -8.15 13.06
C ARG A 91 22.13 -7.41 12.57
N VAL A 92 22.26 -6.51 11.59
CA VAL A 92 21.08 -5.77 11.12
C VAL A 92 20.07 -6.72 10.47
N VAL A 93 20.53 -7.78 9.80
CA VAL A 93 19.64 -8.83 9.27
C VAL A 93 18.88 -9.54 10.39
N SER A 94 19.55 -9.94 11.48
CA SER A 94 18.86 -10.60 12.60
C SER A 94 17.86 -9.67 13.29
N MET A 95 18.21 -8.39 13.43
CA MET A 95 17.27 -7.39 13.96
C MET A 95 16.03 -7.27 13.07
N ASP A 96 16.19 -7.24 11.75
CA ASP A 96 15.07 -7.12 10.82
C ASP A 96 14.16 -8.35 10.85
N ILE A 97 14.72 -9.55 10.98
CA ILE A 97 13.96 -10.79 11.18
C ILE A 97 13.10 -10.69 12.45
N THR A 98 13.68 -10.22 13.56
CA THR A 98 12.95 -10.00 14.82
C THR A 98 11.84 -8.97 14.65
N CYS A 99 12.10 -7.87 13.93
CA CYS A 99 11.09 -6.85 13.66
C CYS A 99 9.95 -7.39 12.77
N ILE A 100 10.26 -8.17 11.74
CA ILE A 100 9.24 -8.78 10.87
C ILE A 100 8.33 -9.69 11.68
N ALA A 101 8.90 -10.57 12.51
CA ALA A 101 8.15 -11.50 13.34
C ALA A 101 7.26 -10.75 14.36
N SER A 102 7.83 -9.80 15.10
CA SER A 102 7.12 -9.05 16.15
C SER A 102 6.06 -8.09 15.61
N LEU A 103 6.24 -7.54 14.41
CA LEU A 103 5.25 -6.66 13.75
C LEU A 103 4.22 -7.45 12.92
N ASN A 104 4.27 -8.79 12.93
CA ASN A 104 3.44 -9.68 12.10
C ASN A 104 3.47 -9.31 10.60
N ARG A 105 4.67 -8.98 10.09
CA ARG A 105 4.88 -8.63 8.69
C ARG A 105 5.33 -9.85 7.88
N SER A 106 5.08 -9.78 6.58
CA SER A 106 5.69 -10.68 5.62
C SER A 106 7.14 -10.25 5.37
N PRO A 107 8.07 -11.20 5.19
CA PRO A 107 9.45 -10.88 4.82
C PRO A 107 9.57 -10.54 3.32
N ILE A 108 8.45 -10.43 2.60
CA ILE A 108 8.35 -10.05 1.19
C ILE A 108 7.63 -8.69 1.12
N THR A 109 8.32 -7.70 0.55
CA THR A 109 7.79 -6.35 0.33
C THR A 109 7.09 -6.24 -1.01
N LEU A 110 5.87 -5.70 -1.02
CA LEU A 110 5.16 -5.35 -2.25
C LEU A 110 5.61 -3.97 -2.75
N LYS A 111 6.46 -3.95 -3.78
CA LYS A 111 7.10 -2.72 -4.29
C LYS A 111 6.38 -2.08 -5.48
N HIS A 112 5.51 -2.81 -6.16
CA HIS A 112 4.84 -2.33 -7.37
C HIS A 112 3.38 -2.79 -7.41
N TYR A 113 2.60 -2.09 -8.23
CA TYR A 113 1.22 -2.47 -8.50
C TYR A 113 1.16 -3.60 -9.52
N ILE A 114 0.29 -4.57 -9.29
CA ILE A 114 0.08 -5.72 -10.17
C ILE A 114 -1.29 -5.54 -10.80
N ARG A 115 -1.31 -5.44 -12.14
CA ARG A 115 -2.54 -5.24 -12.89
C ARG A 115 -3.46 -6.47 -12.80
N PRO A 116 -4.79 -6.27 -12.87
CA PRO A 116 -5.72 -7.38 -12.90
C PRO A 116 -5.51 -8.22 -14.17
N GLY A 117 -5.51 -9.54 -14.02
CA GLY A 117 -5.61 -10.47 -15.15
C GLY A 117 -7.01 -10.44 -15.78
N PRO A 118 -7.27 -11.19 -16.86
CA PRO A 118 -8.51 -11.10 -17.63
C PRO A 118 -9.79 -11.25 -16.79
N VAL A 119 -9.85 -12.28 -15.94
CA VAL A 119 -11.02 -12.53 -15.06
C VAL A 119 -11.27 -11.36 -14.11
N HIS A 120 -10.21 -10.88 -13.45
CA HIS A 120 -10.28 -9.75 -12.53
C HIS A 120 -10.62 -8.44 -13.24
N ALA A 121 -10.18 -8.27 -14.50
CA ALA A 121 -10.53 -7.13 -15.33
C ALA A 121 -12.02 -7.14 -15.70
N THR A 122 -12.59 -8.32 -16.00
CA THR A 122 -14.04 -8.45 -16.23
C THR A 122 -14.84 -8.07 -14.99
N VAL A 123 -14.44 -8.54 -13.80
CA VAL A 123 -15.08 -8.17 -12.53
C VAL A 123 -14.99 -6.66 -12.29
N LEU A 124 -13.79 -6.07 -12.47
CA LEU A 124 -13.60 -4.63 -12.36
C LEU A 124 -14.55 -3.85 -13.28
N VAL A 125 -14.65 -4.23 -14.55
CA VAL A 125 -15.55 -3.58 -15.51
C VAL A 125 -17.01 -3.72 -15.08
N ALA A 126 -17.43 -4.91 -14.62
CA ALA A 126 -18.79 -5.14 -14.15
C ALA A 126 -19.13 -4.31 -12.90
N CYS A 127 -18.22 -4.21 -11.94
CA CYS A 127 -18.40 -3.40 -10.73
C CYS A 127 -18.44 -1.91 -11.05
N VAL A 128 -17.51 -1.41 -11.87
CA VAL A 128 -17.49 0.00 -12.32
C VAL A 128 -18.76 0.33 -13.07
N PHE A 129 -19.19 -0.54 -13.99
CA PHE A 129 -20.44 -0.37 -14.73
C PHE A 129 -21.65 -0.34 -13.78
N THR A 130 -21.69 -1.21 -12.78
CA THR A 130 -22.78 -1.25 -11.78
C THR A 130 -22.81 0.04 -10.96
N ILE A 131 -21.67 0.48 -10.43
CA ILE A 131 -21.56 1.74 -9.69
C ILE A 131 -22.04 2.91 -10.56
N PHE A 132 -21.61 2.95 -11.82
CA PHE A 132 -21.97 4.01 -12.75
C PHE A 132 -23.46 4.00 -13.13
N LEU A 133 -24.03 2.82 -13.41
CA LEU A 133 -25.43 2.65 -13.76
C LEU A 133 -26.35 3.03 -12.59
N PHE A 134 -25.99 2.63 -11.37
CA PHE A 134 -26.83 2.79 -10.18
C PHE A 134 -26.50 4.02 -9.31
N HIS A 135 -25.51 4.84 -9.69
CA HIS A 135 -25.11 6.05 -8.96
C HIS A 135 -26.26 7.07 -8.84
N ARG A 136 -27.07 7.24 -9.90
CA ARG A 136 -28.21 8.16 -9.90
C ARG A 136 -29.52 7.41 -10.06
N ARG A 137 -30.22 7.21 -8.95
CA ARG A 137 -31.55 6.58 -8.93
C ARG A 137 -32.53 7.28 -9.89
N SER A 138 -32.55 8.61 -9.93
CA SER A 138 -33.45 9.39 -10.80
C SER A 138 -33.23 9.13 -12.29
N ALA A 139 -32.01 8.79 -12.71
CA ALA A 139 -31.69 8.47 -14.10
C ALA A 139 -32.22 7.09 -14.54
N LEU A 140 -32.73 6.29 -13.60
CA LEU A 140 -33.33 4.98 -13.85
C LEU A 140 -34.86 5.03 -14.03
N LEU A 141 -35.48 6.22 -13.95
CA LEU A 141 -36.92 6.37 -14.18
C LEU A 141 -37.24 6.21 -15.68
N PRO A 142 -38.18 5.33 -16.06
CA PRO A 142 -38.54 5.10 -17.47
C PRO A 142 -39.20 6.30 -18.15
N VAL A 143 -39.76 7.21 -17.36
CA VAL A 143 -40.54 8.36 -17.82
C VAL A 143 -39.98 9.60 -17.14
N LEU A 144 -38.85 10.09 -17.63
CA LEU A 144 -38.53 11.50 -17.47
C LEU A 144 -39.28 12.24 -18.59
N PRO A 145 -40.16 13.21 -18.29
CA PRO A 145 -40.47 14.23 -19.26
C PRO A 145 -39.14 14.85 -19.65
N LEU A 146 -38.81 14.87 -20.93
CA LEU A 146 -37.57 15.45 -21.48
C LEU A 146 -37.31 16.90 -21.00
N ALA A 147 -38.30 17.54 -20.36
CA ALA A 147 -38.28 18.87 -19.77
C ALA A 147 -37.68 18.97 -18.35
N SER A 148 -37.39 17.86 -17.63
CA SER A 148 -36.83 17.91 -16.26
C SER A 148 -35.36 17.49 -16.15
N THR A 149 -34.67 17.26 -17.26
CA THR A 149 -33.20 17.10 -17.27
C THR A 149 -32.54 18.47 -17.09
N SER A 150 -32.48 18.94 -15.85
CA SER A 150 -31.88 20.23 -15.48
C SER A 150 -30.34 20.25 -15.56
N SER A 151 -29.70 19.16 -15.99
CA SER A 151 -28.24 19.08 -16.16
C SER A 151 -27.89 18.49 -17.52
N SER A 152 -27.03 19.20 -18.27
CA SER A 152 -26.44 18.75 -19.55
C SER A 152 -25.75 17.39 -19.47
N TYR A 153 -25.36 16.96 -18.26
CA TYR A 153 -24.77 15.65 -18.00
C TYR A 153 -25.74 14.49 -18.24
N ASP A 154 -27.02 14.61 -17.86
CA ASP A 154 -27.99 13.50 -17.99
C ASP A 154 -28.38 13.24 -19.45
N ALA A 155 -28.30 14.26 -20.30
CA ALA A 155 -28.51 14.13 -21.74
C ALA A 155 -27.38 13.35 -22.45
N LEU A 156 -26.19 13.29 -21.84
CA LEU A 156 -25.03 12.57 -22.39
C LEU A 156 -25.01 11.09 -22.01
N LEU A 157 -25.81 10.67 -21.03
CA LEU A 157 -25.89 9.27 -20.62
C LEU A 157 -26.85 8.51 -21.55
N PRO A 158 -26.49 7.33 -22.06
CA PRO A 158 -27.42 6.48 -22.82
C PRO A 158 -28.65 5.97 -22.05
N TRP A 159 -28.70 6.11 -20.72
CA TRP A 159 -29.66 5.39 -19.86
C TRP A 159 -31.10 5.83 -20.10
N PRO A 160 -31.41 7.13 -20.29
CA PRO A 160 -32.76 7.56 -20.61
C PRO A 160 -33.30 6.94 -21.92
N ARG A 161 -32.46 6.75 -22.95
CA ARG A 161 -32.86 6.08 -24.20
C ARG A 161 -33.09 4.58 -24.00
N LEU A 162 -32.24 3.92 -23.20
CA LEU A 162 -32.42 2.50 -22.88
C LEU A 162 -33.63 2.27 -21.97
N ALA A 163 -33.93 3.21 -21.09
CA ALA A 163 -35.06 3.19 -20.17
C ALA A 163 -36.40 3.31 -20.87
N THR A 164 -36.49 4.15 -21.92
CA THR A 164 -37.71 4.23 -22.75
C THR A 164 -37.91 2.97 -23.61
N GLN A 165 -36.82 2.35 -24.07
CA GLN A 165 -36.89 1.07 -24.81
C GLN A 165 -37.22 -0.13 -23.92
N ASN A 166 -36.85 -0.09 -22.64
CA ASN A 166 -36.99 -1.21 -21.70
C ASN A 166 -37.59 -0.75 -20.35
N PRO A 167 -38.85 -0.26 -20.34
CA PRO A 167 -39.41 0.43 -19.18
C PRO A 167 -39.60 -0.47 -17.94
N GLU A 168 -39.90 -1.74 -18.14
CA GLU A 168 -40.04 -2.70 -17.03
C GLU A 168 -38.71 -2.96 -16.33
N LEU A 169 -37.65 -3.18 -17.11
CA LEU A 169 -36.29 -3.41 -16.60
C LEU A 169 -35.79 -2.22 -15.79
N PHE A 170 -35.96 -1.01 -16.30
CA PHE A 170 -35.52 0.21 -15.61
C PHE A 170 -36.38 0.55 -14.39
N THR A 171 -37.68 0.26 -14.41
CA THR A 171 -38.52 0.32 -13.20
C THR A 171 -38.00 -0.63 -12.13
N TRP A 172 -37.61 -1.85 -12.51
CA TRP A 172 -37.01 -2.82 -11.60
C TRP A 172 -35.65 -2.35 -11.06
N PHE A 173 -34.76 -1.86 -11.94
CA PHE A 173 -33.48 -1.26 -11.52
C PHE A 173 -33.68 -0.12 -10.54
N HIS A 174 -34.61 0.80 -10.82
CA HIS A 174 -34.99 1.85 -9.91
C HIS A 174 -35.42 1.27 -8.56
N LYS A 175 -36.31 0.27 -8.51
CA LYS A 175 -36.75 -0.35 -7.25
C LYS A 175 -35.61 -1.00 -6.46
N ILE A 176 -34.73 -1.74 -7.11
CA ILE A 176 -33.67 -2.52 -6.44
C ILE A 176 -32.42 -1.67 -6.11
N GLN A 177 -32.24 -0.52 -6.75
CA GLN A 177 -31.05 0.33 -6.61
C GLN A 177 -30.52 0.49 -5.17
N PRO A 178 -31.31 0.81 -4.13
CA PRO A 178 -30.78 1.04 -2.78
C PRO A 178 -30.27 -0.25 -2.14
N TRP A 179 -30.83 -1.39 -2.52
CA TRP A 179 -30.44 -2.71 -2.05
C TRP A 179 -29.20 -3.27 -2.76
N VAL A 180 -28.84 -2.69 -3.91
CA VAL A 180 -27.62 -3.05 -4.64
C VAL A 180 -26.53 -2.03 -4.37
N PHE A 181 -26.80 -0.75 -4.63
CA PHE A 181 -25.80 0.30 -4.65
C PHE A 181 -25.17 0.56 -3.27
N TYR A 182 -25.98 0.79 -2.23
CA TYR A 182 -25.43 1.12 -0.91
C TYR A 182 -24.72 -0.08 -0.27
N PRO A 183 -25.25 -1.32 -0.31
CA PRO A 183 -24.50 -2.49 0.17
C PRO A 183 -23.22 -2.76 -0.61
N LEU A 184 -23.23 -2.61 -1.95
CA LEU A 184 -22.03 -2.75 -2.78
C LEU A 184 -20.97 -1.72 -2.37
N LEU A 185 -21.37 -0.45 -2.25
CA LEU A 185 -20.48 0.64 -1.86
C LEU A 185 -19.91 0.43 -0.45
N ALA A 186 -20.74 -0.02 0.49
CA ALA A 186 -20.32 -0.32 1.86
C ALA A 186 -19.35 -1.51 1.91
N ALA A 187 -19.64 -2.58 1.17
CA ALA A 187 -18.76 -3.74 1.07
C ALA A 187 -17.40 -3.37 0.49
N HIS A 188 -17.36 -2.63 -0.63
CA HIS A 188 -16.12 -2.20 -1.27
C HIS A 188 -15.32 -1.21 -0.40
N ALA A 189 -16.00 -0.31 0.33
CA ALA A 189 -15.36 0.55 1.31
C ALA A 189 -14.73 -0.28 2.45
N LEU A 190 -15.46 -1.25 3.01
CA LEU A 190 -14.97 -2.15 4.04
C LEU A 190 -13.76 -2.95 3.55
N GLU A 191 -13.86 -3.59 2.40
CA GLU A 191 -12.77 -4.33 1.76
C GLU A 191 -11.53 -3.45 1.55
N SER A 192 -11.71 -2.23 1.06
CA SER A 192 -10.61 -1.29 0.83
C SER A 192 -9.93 -0.86 2.12
N THR A 193 -10.69 -0.67 3.21
CA THR A 193 -10.12 -0.35 4.53
C THR A 193 -9.35 -1.53 5.12
N ILE A 194 -9.86 -2.76 4.99
CA ILE A 194 -9.18 -3.98 5.42
C ILE A 194 -7.89 -4.19 4.61
N LEU A 195 -7.97 -4.04 3.29
CA LEU A 195 -6.82 -4.18 2.40
C LEU A 195 -5.74 -3.14 2.76
N GLY A 196 -6.14 -1.87 2.87
CA GLY A 196 -5.24 -0.76 3.19
C GLY A 196 -4.59 -0.86 4.57
N GLY A 197 -5.34 -1.28 5.59
CA GLY A 197 -4.88 -1.32 6.98
C GLY A 197 -4.13 -2.59 7.37
N ILE A 198 -4.53 -3.75 6.82
CA ILE A 198 -4.02 -5.06 7.24
C ILE A 198 -3.13 -5.66 6.15
N VAL A 199 -3.66 -5.85 4.94
CA VAL A 199 -2.98 -6.61 3.89
C VAL A 199 -1.75 -5.88 3.36
N LEU A 200 -1.91 -4.60 2.96
CA LEU A 200 -0.82 -3.79 2.45
C LEU A 200 0.26 -3.55 3.51
N ARG A 201 -0.14 -3.33 4.76
CA ARG A 201 0.80 -3.16 5.89
C ARG A 201 1.61 -4.44 6.15
N ARG A 202 0.99 -5.61 6.07
CA ARG A 202 1.69 -6.91 6.18
C ARG A 202 2.79 -7.04 5.13
N HIS A 203 2.59 -6.49 3.93
CA HIS A 203 3.58 -6.49 2.84
C HIS A 203 4.44 -5.23 2.78
N SER A 204 4.57 -4.50 3.90
CA SER A 204 5.41 -3.31 4.06
C SER A 204 5.12 -2.17 3.07
N VAL A 205 3.89 -2.06 2.57
CA VAL A 205 3.47 -0.90 1.78
C VAL A 205 3.21 0.27 2.72
N ALA A 206 3.92 1.39 2.50
CA ALA A 206 3.76 2.58 3.32
C ALA A 206 2.35 3.20 3.17
N VAL A 207 1.65 3.37 4.29
CA VAL A 207 0.30 3.96 4.31
C VAL A 207 0.32 5.36 3.71
N GLY A 208 -0.61 5.64 2.80
CA GLY A 208 -0.74 6.93 2.11
C GLY A 208 0.29 7.17 1.00
N SER A 209 1.19 6.23 0.71
CA SER A 209 2.03 6.28 -0.50
C SER A 209 1.18 6.21 -1.77
N SER A 210 1.73 6.62 -2.91
CA SER A 210 1.07 6.47 -4.21
C SER A 210 0.72 5.02 -4.53
N LEU A 211 1.61 4.08 -4.17
CA LEU A 211 1.37 2.65 -4.30
C LEU A 211 0.19 2.20 -3.42
N TRP A 212 0.12 2.68 -2.18
CA TRP A 212 -0.99 2.37 -1.27
C TRP A 212 -2.33 2.85 -1.84
N TRP A 213 -2.40 4.10 -2.31
CA TRP A 213 -3.61 4.64 -2.92
C TRP A 213 -4.00 3.92 -4.19
N THR A 214 -3.04 3.47 -5.00
CA THR A 214 -3.31 2.69 -6.22
C THR A 214 -3.99 1.37 -5.88
N TRP A 215 -3.50 0.67 -4.85
CA TRP A 215 -4.10 -0.58 -4.39
C TRP A 215 -5.46 -0.38 -3.73
N VAL A 216 -5.62 0.66 -2.90
CA VAL A 216 -6.90 0.99 -2.25
C VAL A 216 -7.95 1.38 -3.28
N ALA A 217 -7.61 2.22 -4.27
CA ALA A 217 -8.51 2.59 -5.34
C ALA A 217 -8.90 1.38 -6.20
N SER A 218 -7.93 0.50 -6.54
CA SER A 218 -8.23 -0.75 -7.24
C SER A 218 -9.18 -1.64 -6.44
N CYS A 219 -8.94 -1.79 -5.13
CA CYS A 219 -9.81 -2.58 -4.25
C CYS A 219 -11.22 -1.98 -4.15
N PHE A 220 -11.33 -0.66 -4.14
CA PHE A 220 -12.64 -0.01 -4.08
C PHE A 220 -13.46 -0.22 -5.35
N LEU A 221 -12.82 -0.37 -6.50
CA LEU A 221 -13.51 -0.59 -7.77
C LEU A 221 -13.76 -2.08 -8.06
N GLU A 222 -12.79 -2.95 -7.76
CA GLU A 222 -12.83 -4.39 -8.07
C GLU A 222 -13.37 -5.24 -6.91
N GLY A 223 -13.23 -4.76 -5.67
CA GLY A 223 -13.52 -5.51 -4.46
C GLY A 223 -12.51 -6.61 -4.15
N PHE A 224 -13.02 -7.74 -3.65
CA PHE A 224 -12.24 -8.91 -3.20
C PHE A 224 -11.18 -9.45 -4.18
N GLY A 225 -11.35 -9.25 -5.50
CA GLY A 225 -10.38 -9.68 -6.51
C GLY A 225 -8.95 -9.15 -6.28
N THR A 226 -8.85 -7.99 -5.64
CA THR A 226 -7.56 -7.38 -5.26
C THR A 226 -6.82 -8.22 -4.20
N PHE A 227 -7.54 -8.83 -3.25
CA PHE A 227 -6.97 -9.71 -2.22
C PHE A 227 -6.38 -10.97 -2.84
N ALA A 228 -7.14 -11.62 -3.73
CA ALA A 228 -6.70 -12.82 -4.43
C ALA A 228 -5.41 -12.55 -5.24
N ARG A 229 -5.34 -11.39 -5.91
CA ARG A 229 -4.16 -10.97 -6.67
C ARG A 229 -2.91 -10.81 -5.81
N ILE A 230 -3.03 -10.11 -4.67
CA ILE A 230 -1.90 -9.95 -3.73
C ILE A 230 -1.48 -11.31 -3.17
N LYS A 231 -2.44 -12.17 -2.82
CA LYS A 231 -2.17 -13.52 -2.31
C LYS A 231 -1.37 -14.36 -3.31
N HIS A 232 -1.85 -14.48 -4.54
CA HIS A 232 -1.16 -15.25 -5.58
C HIS A 232 0.25 -14.73 -5.86
N TRP A 233 0.42 -13.41 -5.91
CA TRP A 233 1.75 -12.82 -6.05
C TRP A 233 2.65 -13.15 -4.87
N ALA A 234 2.15 -13.01 -3.63
CA ALA A 234 2.93 -13.27 -2.44
C ALA A 234 3.36 -14.75 -2.37
N GLU A 235 2.51 -15.69 -2.77
CA GLU A 235 2.83 -17.11 -2.88
C GLU A 235 3.90 -17.37 -3.94
N ALA A 236 3.77 -16.78 -5.13
CA ALA A 236 4.78 -16.90 -6.18
C ALA A 236 6.15 -16.35 -5.75
N GLU A 237 6.16 -15.24 -5.01
CA GLU A 237 7.40 -14.62 -4.53
C GLU A 237 8.05 -15.40 -3.39
N LYS A 238 7.26 -16.07 -2.53
CA LYS A 238 7.78 -17.03 -1.54
C LYS A 238 8.53 -18.17 -2.22
N VAL A 239 7.91 -18.80 -3.21
CA VAL A 239 8.51 -19.93 -3.95
C VAL A 239 9.81 -19.52 -4.64
N LYS A 240 9.87 -18.33 -5.26
CA LYS A 240 11.11 -17.81 -5.87
C LYS A 240 12.22 -17.63 -4.84
N ARG A 241 11.88 -17.07 -3.68
CA ARG A 241 12.85 -16.85 -2.60
C ARG A 241 13.41 -18.16 -2.07
N GLU A 242 12.56 -19.15 -1.83
CA GLU A 242 12.97 -20.50 -1.38
C GLU A 242 13.92 -21.14 -2.38
N LYS A 243 13.61 -21.08 -3.68
CA LYS A 243 14.48 -21.59 -4.75
C LYS A 243 15.82 -20.86 -4.83
N SER A 244 15.87 -19.55 -4.55
CA SER A 244 17.12 -18.77 -4.56
C SER A 244 17.98 -18.97 -3.31
N SER A 245 17.43 -19.58 -2.26
CA SER A 245 18.16 -19.90 -1.02
C SER A 245 18.77 -21.31 -0.99
N HIS A 246 18.50 -22.12 -2.01
CA HIS A 246 19.11 -23.42 -2.29
C HIS A 246 20.18 -23.28 -3.38
#